data_AF-A0A127M2D3-F1
#
_entry.id   AF-A0A127M2D3-F1
#
_cell.length_a   1.000
_cell.length_b   1.000
_cell.length_c   1.000
_cell.angle_alpha   90.00
_cell.angle_beta   90.00
_cell.angle_gamma   90.00
#
_symmetry.space_group_name_H-M   'P 1'
#
loop_
_entity.id
_entity.type
_entity.pdbx_description
1 polymer ?
#
loop_
_entity_poly.entity_id
_entity_poly.type
_entity_poly.pdbx_seq_one_letter_code
_entity_poly.pdbx_strand_id
1 'polypeptide(L)'
;MSYTKKDYKYYLSLTSQLPFCSSPLRLDASNKCEFACAYCFASTRQGFGRNSKLQLTKAKILRERFIRIKKGRILGAIDEFIERKIPIQFGGMSDPFSKSPLSENITADLMNTLKEFHYPYILSTKSSAISSPAFIASLKDSNCYVRFSTTVINPTKRSAVDLGSSTFDEILRATEFIRKAGIPVCFRFQPIIPGHEEFAAEMIDRASNAGVNHISAEYLKVPIDADSKFRKVLRDLLPPKPVAYYVNRQASHQGREYILPTKYRQHHLLAMKHRANSHGITFGFADNDLLLFSEGNSCCSASDLYLKEANMFSANIVTMAKRMQIGELISLDDLRSEWIPKHPISSQLNSTSRINKSLIGSDAEWYVYLEELWEGRRGLYSPAFFEGITKSDATDNQGLALYKRIRTDLDIAIAAQMPYHPTVPEAKSAALET
;
A
#
# COMPACT_ATOMS: atom_id res chain seq x y z
N MET A 1 -22.99 -20.41 2.41
CA MET A 1 -22.52 -19.70 1.20
C MET A 1 -22.42 -20.69 0.05
N SER A 2 -22.97 -20.41 -1.13
CA SER A 2 -22.74 -21.26 -2.32
C SER A 2 -21.38 -20.93 -2.96
N TYR A 3 -20.53 -21.95 -3.13
CA TYR A 3 -19.21 -21.86 -3.77
C TYR A 3 -19.30 -22.21 -5.26
N THR A 4 -18.41 -21.66 -6.09
CA THR A 4 -18.25 -22.10 -7.50
C THR A 4 -17.00 -22.92 -7.68
N LYS A 5 -17.08 -24.03 -8.43
CA LYS A 5 -15.91 -24.79 -8.92
C LYS A 5 -14.92 -23.98 -9.80
N LYS A 6 -15.20 -22.70 -10.08
CA LYS A 6 -14.33 -21.84 -10.89
C LYS A 6 -13.26 -21.22 -9.99
N ASP A 7 -12.01 -21.44 -10.38
CA ASP A 7 -10.83 -20.91 -9.68
C ASP A 7 -10.80 -19.39 -9.72
N TYR A 8 -10.29 -18.78 -8.64
CA TYR A 8 -10.07 -17.36 -8.62
C TYR A 8 -8.92 -16.97 -9.57
N LYS A 9 -9.26 -16.34 -10.69
CA LYS A 9 -8.31 -16.04 -11.78
C LYS A 9 -7.28 -14.96 -11.44
N TYR A 10 -7.64 -14.00 -10.59
CA TYR A 10 -6.80 -12.84 -10.24
C TYR A 10 -6.07 -13.04 -8.91
N TYR A 11 -5.84 -14.29 -8.53
CA TYR A 11 -5.16 -14.64 -7.29
C TYR A 11 -3.76 -14.02 -7.21
N LEU A 12 -3.06 -13.91 -8.34
CA LEU A 12 -1.74 -13.29 -8.45
C LEU A 12 -1.76 -12.27 -9.60
N SER A 13 -1.45 -11.01 -9.33
CA SER A 13 -1.46 -9.94 -10.35
C SER A 13 -0.47 -8.82 -10.04
N LEU A 14 -0.15 -8.01 -11.05
CA LEU A 14 0.51 -6.72 -10.83
C LEU A 14 -0.51 -5.64 -10.44
N THR A 15 -0.14 -4.77 -9.51
CA THR A 15 -0.98 -3.64 -9.12
C THR A 15 -0.73 -2.44 -10.03
N SER A 16 -1.76 -1.61 -10.24
CA SER A 16 -1.62 -0.33 -10.96
C SER A 16 -0.74 0.70 -10.22
N GLN A 17 -0.19 0.35 -9.07
CA GLN A 17 0.78 1.15 -8.32
C GLN A 17 2.22 0.90 -8.79
N LEU A 18 2.44 -0.01 -9.74
CA LEU A 18 3.75 -0.29 -10.34
C LEU A 18 4.60 0.97 -10.66
N PRO A 19 4.04 2.11 -11.10
CA PRO A 19 4.83 3.31 -11.39
C PRO A 19 5.52 3.96 -10.17
N PHE A 20 5.13 3.58 -8.96
CA PHE A 20 5.64 4.18 -7.72
C PHE A 20 5.78 3.18 -6.55
N CYS A 21 5.49 1.90 -6.77
CA CYS A 21 5.53 0.87 -5.73
C CYS A 21 6.59 -0.17 -6.05
N SER A 22 7.51 -0.37 -5.10
CA SER A 22 8.61 -1.33 -5.23
C SER A 22 8.22 -2.79 -4.97
N SER A 23 6.99 -3.05 -4.52
CA SER A 23 6.46 -4.41 -4.27
C SER A 23 5.09 -4.58 -4.95
N PRO A 24 5.04 -4.54 -6.29
CA PRO A 24 3.79 -4.42 -7.06
C PRO A 24 3.02 -5.73 -7.23
N LEU A 25 3.60 -6.88 -6.88
CA LEU A 25 2.91 -8.16 -6.96
C LEU A 25 1.89 -8.27 -5.83
N ARG A 26 0.67 -8.69 -6.17
CA ARG A 26 -0.40 -8.95 -5.21
C ARG A 26 -0.80 -10.41 -5.26
N LEU A 27 -0.88 -11.05 -4.10
CA LEU A 27 -1.45 -12.38 -3.90
C LEU A 27 -2.70 -12.29 -3.01
N ASP A 28 -3.73 -13.07 -3.34
CA ASP A 28 -4.97 -13.16 -2.57
C ASP A 28 -5.46 -14.61 -2.54
N ALA A 29 -5.93 -15.09 -1.38
CA ALA A 29 -6.42 -16.47 -1.21
C ALA A 29 -7.82 -16.67 -1.80
N SER A 30 -8.60 -15.58 -1.91
CA SER A 30 -9.96 -15.62 -2.44
C SER A 30 -10.33 -14.31 -3.12
N ASN A 31 -11.50 -14.28 -3.77
CA ASN A 31 -12.06 -13.07 -4.35
C ASN A 31 -12.97 -12.29 -3.37
N LYS A 32 -12.97 -12.62 -2.07
CA LYS A 32 -13.87 -12.02 -1.08
C LYS A 32 -13.16 -11.78 0.24
N CYS A 33 -13.62 -10.75 0.95
CA CYS A 33 -13.32 -10.54 2.35
C CYS A 33 -14.64 -10.47 3.12
N GLU A 34 -14.72 -11.17 4.25
CA GLU A 34 -15.91 -11.20 5.12
C GLU A 34 -15.93 -10.05 6.14
N PHE A 35 -14.85 -9.28 6.24
CA PHE A 35 -14.85 -8.05 7.02
C PHE A 35 -15.72 -6.98 6.36
N ALA A 36 -16.47 -6.26 7.18
CA ALA A 36 -17.43 -5.25 6.76
C ALA A 36 -16.94 -3.84 7.08
N CYS A 37 -15.64 -3.60 6.87
CA CYS A 37 -15.01 -2.30 7.09
C CYS A 37 -15.76 -1.20 6.34
N ALA A 38 -16.14 -0.13 7.05
CA ALA A 38 -17.02 0.91 6.53
C ALA A 38 -16.42 1.71 5.36
N TYR A 39 -15.08 1.72 5.26
CA TYR A 39 -14.27 2.43 4.25
C TYR A 39 -13.72 1.51 3.15
N CYS A 40 -14.08 0.23 3.10
CA CYS A 40 -13.39 -0.79 2.29
C CYS A 40 -13.32 -0.45 0.79
N PHE A 41 -12.13 -0.07 0.31
CA PHE A 41 -11.91 0.30 -1.08
C PHE A 41 -12.11 -0.87 -2.05
N ALA A 42 -11.75 -2.10 -1.68
CA ALA A 42 -11.93 -3.28 -2.53
C ALA A 42 -13.43 -3.52 -2.80
N SER A 43 -14.27 -3.16 -1.84
CA SER A 43 -15.72 -3.31 -1.93
C SER A 43 -16.39 -2.22 -2.77
N THR A 44 -15.77 -1.04 -2.89
CA THR A 44 -16.28 0.10 -3.68
C THR A 44 -15.69 0.13 -5.08
N ARG A 45 -14.39 -0.13 -5.23
CA ARG A 45 -13.68 -0.24 -6.52
C ARG A 45 -13.96 -1.63 -7.12
N GLN A 46 -14.74 -1.68 -8.19
CA GLN A 46 -15.06 -2.87 -8.99
C GLN A 46 -16.04 -3.88 -8.38
N GLY A 47 -16.64 -3.59 -7.21
CA GLY A 47 -17.57 -4.51 -6.56
C GLY A 47 -16.94 -5.87 -6.24
N PHE A 48 -15.62 -5.90 -6.03
CA PHE A 48 -14.83 -7.13 -5.84
C PHE A 48 -15.50 -8.02 -4.80
N GLY A 49 -15.93 -9.21 -5.23
CA GLY A 49 -16.51 -10.19 -4.33
C GLY A 49 -17.91 -9.89 -3.80
N ARG A 50 -18.43 -8.67 -3.89
CA ARG A 50 -19.66 -8.28 -3.16
C ARG A 50 -20.89 -9.04 -3.65
N ASN A 51 -21.04 -9.16 -4.97
CA ASN A 51 -22.17 -9.84 -5.61
C ASN A 51 -21.78 -11.15 -6.34
N SER A 52 -20.49 -11.48 -6.41
CA SER A 52 -20.03 -12.74 -7.02
C SER A 52 -20.15 -13.90 -6.03
N LYS A 53 -20.07 -15.15 -6.50
CA LYS A 53 -19.89 -16.31 -5.60
C LYS A 53 -18.43 -16.35 -5.11
N LEU A 54 -18.21 -16.96 -3.94
CA LEU A 54 -16.86 -17.14 -3.39
C LEU A 54 -16.04 -18.00 -4.36
N GLN A 55 -14.87 -17.50 -4.73
CA GLN A 55 -13.86 -18.21 -5.50
C GLN A 55 -12.59 -18.29 -4.67
N LEU A 56 -11.99 -19.47 -4.66
CA LEU A 56 -10.75 -19.74 -3.94
C LEU A 56 -9.61 -19.89 -4.94
N THR A 57 -8.43 -19.51 -4.50
CA THR A 57 -7.17 -19.80 -5.17
C THR A 57 -6.83 -21.28 -5.00
N LYS A 58 -6.11 -21.86 -5.96
CA LYS A 58 -5.48 -23.17 -5.81
C LYS A 58 -3.99 -22.97 -5.58
N ALA A 59 -3.51 -23.21 -4.36
CA ALA A 59 -2.09 -23.06 -4.01
C ALA A 59 -1.16 -23.87 -4.94
N LYS A 60 -1.62 -25.05 -5.38
CA LYS A 60 -0.93 -25.87 -6.40
C LYS A 60 -0.55 -25.10 -7.66
N ILE A 61 -1.38 -24.17 -8.14
CA ILE A 61 -1.08 -23.36 -9.34
C ILE A 61 0.11 -22.44 -9.08
N LEU A 62 0.21 -21.84 -7.89
CA LEU A 62 1.36 -21.01 -7.51
C LEU A 62 2.63 -21.85 -7.42
N ARG A 63 2.55 -23.03 -6.78
CA ARG A 63 3.66 -23.98 -6.68
C ARG A 63 4.16 -24.42 -8.07
N GLU A 64 3.25 -24.82 -8.96
CA GLU A 64 3.59 -25.21 -10.34
C GLU A 64 4.21 -24.05 -11.12
N ARG A 65 3.75 -22.81 -10.91
CA ARG A 65 4.36 -21.61 -11.47
C ARG A 65 5.80 -21.44 -10.99
N PHE A 66 6.08 -21.53 -9.68
CA PHE A 66 7.45 -21.45 -9.16
C PHE A 66 8.36 -22.54 -9.73
N ILE A 67 7.89 -23.79 -9.79
CA ILE A 67 8.64 -24.91 -10.38
C ILE A 67 8.98 -24.62 -11.84
N ARG A 68 8.01 -24.13 -12.61
CA ARG A 68 8.18 -23.78 -14.03
C ARG A 68 9.21 -22.66 -14.22
N ILE A 69 9.15 -21.61 -13.40
CA ILE A 69 10.10 -20.49 -13.44
C ILE A 69 11.50 -20.95 -13.07
N LYS A 70 11.64 -21.78 -12.02
CA LYS A 70 12.92 -22.38 -11.63
C LYS A 70 13.55 -23.25 -12.73
N LYS A 71 12.74 -23.79 -13.65
CA LYS A 71 13.19 -24.52 -14.85
C LYS A 71 13.50 -23.60 -16.04
N GLY A 72 13.51 -22.27 -15.85
CA GLY A 72 13.82 -21.28 -16.89
C GLY A 72 12.68 -20.99 -17.87
N ARG A 73 11.45 -21.44 -17.60
CA ARG A 73 10.32 -21.25 -18.51
C ARG A 73 9.43 -20.07 -18.08
N ILE A 74 9.76 -18.87 -18.55
CA ILE A 74 9.00 -17.64 -18.34
C ILE A 74 7.87 -17.52 -19.37
N LEU A 75 6.63 -17.23 -18.92
CA LEU A 75 5.45 -17.12 -19.80
C LEU A 75 4.81 -15.72 -19.82
N GLY A 76 5.33 -14.77 -19.05
CA GLY A 76 4.79 -13.42 -18.99
C GLY A 76 5.40 -12.57 -17.89
N ALA A 77 4.99 -11.31 -17.81
CA ALA A 77 5.63 -10.32 -16.93
C ALA A 77 5.65 -10.77 -15.46
N ILE A 78 4.53 -11.26 -14.91
CA ILE A 78 4.47 -11.74 -13.52
C ILE A 78 5.55 -12.80 -13.24
N ASP A 79 5.86 -13.68 -14.21
CA ASP A 79 6.90 -14.69 -14.01
C ASP A 79 8.30 -14.07 -13.97
N GLU A 80 8.56 -13.00 -14.72
CA GLU A 80 9.83 -12.26 -14.63
C GLU A 80 9.99 -11.56 -13.27
N PHE A 81 8.91 -10.95 -12.75
CA PHE A 81 8.92 -10.38 -11.40
C PHE A 81 9.18 -11.45 -10.33
N ILE A 82 8.61 -12.65 -10.51
CA ILE A 82 8.87 -13.80 -9.64
C ILE A 82 10.31 -14.29 -9.75
N GLU A 83 10.81 -14.47 -10.96
CA GLU A 83 12.19 -14.89 -11.21
C GLU A 83 13.17 -13.96 -10.50
N ARG A 84 12.86 -12.66 -10.48
CA ARG A 84 13.62 -11.63 -9.77
C ARG A 84 13.38 -11.55 -8.28
N LYS A 85 12.56 -12.40 -7.66
CA LYS A 85 12.23 -12.33 -6.23
C LYS A 85 11.69 -10.94 -5.81
N ILE A 86 10.88 -10.29 -6.66
CA ILE A 86 10.19 -9.06 -6.26
C ILE A 86 9.13 -9.40 -5.20
N PRO A 87 9.06 -8.74 -4.03
CA PRO A 87 8.14 -9.13 -2.97
C PRO A 87 6.68 -9.21 -3.39
N ILE A 88 6.01 -10.24 -2.89
CA ILE A 88 4.56 -10.39 -3.02
C ILE A 88 3.86 -9.73 -1.83
N GLN A 89 2.87 -8.89 -2.10
CA GLN A 89 1.90 -8.43 -1.12
C GLN A 89 0.75 -9.43 -1.03
N PHE A 90 0.77 -10.27 0.00
CA PHE A 90 -0.29 -11.23 0.28
C PHE A 90 -1.37 -10.58 1.16
N GLY A 91 -2.61 -10.52 0.68
CA GLY A 91 -3.72 -9.88 1.37
C GLY A 91 -3.97 -8.45 0.90
N GLY A 92 -3.98 -8.26 -0.42
CA GLY A 92 -4.09 -6.93 -1.03
C GLY A 92 -5.53 -6.50 -1.32
N MET A 93 -6.38 -7.41 -1.80
CA MET A 93 -7.80 -7.15 -2.10
C MET A 93 -8.75 -7.93 -1.18
N SER A 94 -8.29 -9.06 -0.66
CA SER A 94 -9.02 -9.88 0.32
C SER A 94 -8.14 -10.16 1.52
N ASP A 95 -8.71 -10.17 2.72
CA ASP A 95 -7.95 -10.59 3.90
C ASP A 95 -7.70 -12.12 3.85
N PRO A 96 -6.44 -12.59 4.04
CA PRO A 96 -6.12 -14.01 3.99
C PRO A 96 -6.72 -14.81 5.15
N PHE A 97 -7.16 -14.14 6.22
CA PHE A 97 -7.77 -14.72 7.41
C PHE A 97 -9.19 -14.17 7.61
N SER A 98 -9.91 -13.94 6.51
CA SER A 98 -11.37 -13.75 6.61
C SER A 98 -11.99 -15.05 7.17
N LYS A 99 -13.06 -14.92 7.97
CA LYS A 99 -13.67 -15.97 8.84
C LYS A 99 -14.22 -17.24 8.13
N SER A 100 -13.76 -17.54 6.93
CA SER A 100 -14.07 -18.73 6.15
C SER A 100 -12.95 -19.77 6.34
N PRO A 101 -13.24 -20.94 6.95
CA PRO A 101 -12.24 -22.01 7.13
C PRO A 101 -11.60 -22.47 5.81
N LEU A 102 -12.32 -22.36 4.69
CA LEU A 102 -11.81 -22.68 3.37
C LEU A 102 -10.72 -21.69 2.93
N SER A 103 -10.89 -20.40 3.22
CA SER A 103 -9.89 -19.37 2.89
C SER A 103 -8.65 -19.54 3.76
N GLU A 104 -8.83 -19.86 5.04
CA GLU A 104 -7.73 -20.14 5.98
C GLU A 104 -6.87 -21.34 5.55
N ASN A 105 -7.48 -22.44 5.11
CA ASN A 105 -6.75 -23.59 4.58
C ASN A 105 -5.92 -23.24 3.33
N ILE A 106 -6.53 -22.52 2.39
CA ILE A 106 -5.81 -22.06 1.18
C ILE A 106 -4.71 -21.08 1.53
N THR A 107 -4.91 -20.21 2.52
CA THR A 107 -3.88 -19.31 3.04
C THR A 107 -2.70 -20.10 3.61
N ALA A 108 -2.93 -21.12 4.42
CA ALA A 108 -1.87 -22.00 4.92
C ALA A 108 -1.07 -22.64 3.76
N ASP A 109 -1.76 -23.19 2.76
CA ASP A 109 -1.11 -23.83 1.60
C ASP A 109 -0.27 -22.83 0.78
N LEU A 110 -0.77 -21.62 0.59
CA LEU A 110 -0.04 -20.54 -0.09
C LEU A 110 1.19 -20.12 0.73
N MET A 111 1.07 -19.96 2.05
CA MET A 111 2.19 -19.64 2.93
C MET A 111 3.25 -20.75 2.89
N ASN A 112 2.85 -22.02 2.98
CA ASN A 112 3.76 -23.15 2.89
C ASN A 112 4.46 -23.22 1.53
N THR A 113 3.75 -22.88 0.44
CA THR A 113 4.36 -22.75 -0.88
C THR A 113 5.41 -21.63 -0.89
N LEU A 114 5.09 -20.43 -0.39
CA LEU A 114 6.06 -19.33 -0.35
C LEU A 114 7.28 -19.66 0.52
N LYS A 115 7.07 -20.33 1.66
CA LYS A 115 8.13 -20.84 2.53
C LYS A 115 9.01 -21.89 1.83
N GLU A 116 8.43 -22.85 1.11
CA GLU A 116 9.17 -23.86 0.34
C GLU A 116 10.18 -23.22 -0.62
N PHE A 117 9.77 -22.17 -1.33
CA PHE A 117 10.63 -21.45 -2.28
C PHE A 117 11.43 -20.31 -1.64
N HIS A 118 11.35 -20.12 -0.31
CA HIS A 118 11.94 -19.01 0.43
C HIS A 118 11.64 -17.64 -0.22
N TYR A 119 10.45 -17.51 -0.81
CA TYR A 119 10.07 -16.36 -1.60
C TYR A 119 9.71 -15.18 -0.69
N PRO A 120 10.19 -13.94 -0.96
CA PRO A 120 9.89 -12.78 -0.12
C PRO A 120 8.42 -12.36 -0.22
N TYR A 121 7.72 -12.24 0.91
CA TYR A 121 6.37 -11.70 0.93
C TYR A 121 6.01 -10.92 2.19
N ILE A 122 5.03 -10.04 1.99
CA ILE A 122 4.39 -9.22 3.01
C ILE A 122 3.02 -9.82 3.26
N LEU A 123 2.74 -10.30 4.47
CA LEU A 123 1.43 -10.85 4.81
C LEU A 123 0.60 -9.81 5.54
N SER A 124 -0.38 -9.23 4.83
CA SER A 124 -1.26 -8.18 5.35
C SER A 124 -2.59 -8.75 5.83
N THR A 125 -2.98 -8.44 7.06
CA THR A 125 -4.22 -8.94 7.68
C THR A 125 -4.81 -7.94 8.68
N LYS A 126 -6.10 -8.08 8.99
CA LYS A 126 -6.77 -7.44 10.14
C LYS A 126 -7.21 -8.44 11.21
N SER A 127 -6.82 -9.71 11.06
CA SER A 127 -7.21 -10.82 11.93
C SER A 127 -6.06 -11.27 12.80
N SER A 128 -6.28 -11.36 14.11
CA SER A 128 -5.36 -12.01 15.06
C SER A 128 -5.24 -13.53 14.84
N ALA A 129 -6.10 -14.15 14.02
CA ALA A 129 -6.06 -15.59 13.75
C ALA A 129 -4.70 -16.08 13.22
N ILE A 130 -3.93 -15.20 12.56
CA ILE A 130 -2.56 -15.49 12.09
C ILE A 130 -1.61 -15.92 13.21
N SER A 131 -1.89 -15.58 14.48
CA SER A 131 -1.07 -16.01 15.62
C SER A 131 -1.42 -17.42 16.11
N SER A 132 -2.24 -18.20 15.39
CA SER A 132 -2.48 -19.59 15.76
C SER A 132 -1.22 -20.44 15.58
N PRO A 133 -1.03 -21.53 16.36
CA PRO A 133 0.15 -22.39 16.23
C PRO A 133 0.40 -22.92 14.81
N ALA A 134 -0.68 -23.24 14.08
CA ALA A 134 -0.60 -23.74 12.71
C ALA A 134 0.01 -22.69 11.76
N PHE A 135 -0.43 -21.43 11.85
CA PHE A 135 0.09 -20.37 11.00
C PHE A 135 1.46 -19.87 11.42
N ILE A 136 1.78 -19.89 12.73
CA ILE A 136 3.14 -19.62 13.19
C ILE A 136 4.13 -20.62 12.60
N ALA A 137 3.77 -21.91 12.50
CA ALA A 137 4.64 -22.90 11.87
C ALA A 137 4.90 -22.60 10.37
N SER A 138 3.90 -22.06 9.66
CA SER A 138 4.04 -21.61 8.27
C SER A 138 4.82 -20.30 8.12
N LEU A 139 4.78 -19.41 9.11
CA LEU A 139 5.55 -18.15 9.11
C LEU A 139 7.01 -18.35 9.54
N LYS A 140 7.26 -19.23 10.51
CA LYS A 140 8.60 -19.48 11.03
C LYS A 140 9.51 -19.94 9.89
N ASP A 141 10.72 -19.40 9.82
CA ASP A 141 11.72 -19.67 8.76
C ASP A 141 11.30 -19.22 7.35
N SER A 142 10.12 -18.62 7.19
CA SER A 142 9.68 -18.02 5.95
C SER A 142 10.31 -16.63 5.77
N ASN A 143 10.55 -16.24 4.53
CA ASN A 143 11.06 -14.91 4.20
C ASN A 143 9.92 -13.88 4.17
N CYS A 144 9.43 -13.52 5.35
CA CYS A 144 8.25 -12.67 5.48
C CYS A 144 8.26 -11.80 6.72
N TYR A 145 7.36 -10.83 6.71
CA TYR A 145 6.89 -10.17 7.92
C TYR A 145 5.36 -10.06 7.89
N VAL A 146 4.76 -9.94 9.07
CA VAL A 146 3.32 -9.78 9.23
C VAL A 146 2.98 -8.30 9.34
N ARG A 147 1.99 -7.84 8.57
CA ARG A 147 1.50 -6.47 8.59
C ARG A 147 0.04 -6.39 9.05
N PHE A 148 -0.19 -5.94 10.28
CA PHE A 148 -1.56 -5.72 10.75
C PHE A 148 -2.09 -4.38 10.28
N SER A 149 -3.24 -4.38 9.62
CA SER A 149 -3.94 -3.13 9.27
C SER A 149 -4.96 -2.77 10.35
N THR A 150 -4.97 -1.51 10.78
CA THR A 150 -5.93 -1.00 11.75
C THR A 150 -6.28 0.46 11.45
N THR A 151 -7.51 0.84 11.74
CA THR A 151 -7.95 2.23 11.66
C THR A 151 -7.43 3.03 12.85
N VAL A 152 -6.94 4.25 12.60
CA VAL A 152 -6.73 5.26 13.65
C VAL A 152 -8.03 6.02 13.81
N ILE A 153 -8.70 5.80 14.94
CA ILE A 153 -9.99 6.36 15.32
C ILE A 153 -10.14 6.26 16.83
N ASN A 154 -11.06 7.03 17.41
CA ASN A 154 -11.53 6.82 18.78
C ASN A 154 -11.81 5.30 19.05
N PRO A 155 -11.18 4.69 20.07
CA PRO A 155 -11.30 3.26 20.36
C PRO A 155 -12.75 2.77 20.50
N THR A 156 -13.63 3.59 21.07
CA THR A 156 -15.05 3.24 21.28
C THR A 156 -15.83 3.10 19.97
N LYS A 157 -15.36 3.74 18.89
CA LYS A 157 -16.00 3.72 17.56
C LYS A 157 -15.36 2.71 16.61
N ARG A 158 -14.16 2.21 16.93
CA ARG A 158 -13.35 1.38 16.03
C ARG A 158 -14.07 0.11 15.60
N SER A 159 -14.71 -0.62 16.52
CA SER A 159 -15.41 -1.88 16.22
C SER A 159 -16.56 -1.71 15.22
N ALA A 160 -17.17 -0.52 15.16
CA ALA A 160 -18.22 -0.21 14.20
C ALA A 160 -17.67 0.13 12.81
N VAL A 161 -16.47 0.73 12.74
CA VAL A 161 -15.78 1.09 11.48
C VAL A 161 -15.02 -0.11 10.91
N ASP A 162 -14.27 -0.83 11.74
CA ASP A 162 -13.51 -2.05 11.45
C ASP A 162 -14.35 -3.30 11.75
N LEU A 163 -15.58 -3.33 11.24
CA LEU A 163 -16.55 -4.37 11.60
C LEU A 163 -16.09 -5.76 11.14
N GLY A 164 -16.00 -6.67 12.11
CA GLY A 164 -15.69 -8.08 11.88
C GLY A 164 -14.20 -8.44 11.94
N SER A 165 -13.30 -7.44 11.90
CA SER A 165 -11.88 -7.64 12.15
C SER A 165 -11.54 -7.67 13.64
N SER A 166 -10.30 -8.03 13.98
CA SER A 166 -9.83 -8.06 15.36
C SER A 166 -9.75 -6.67 15.97
N THR A 167 -10.01 -6.61 17.28
CA THR A 167 -9.76 -5.46 18.13
C THR A 167 -8.27 -5.11 18.13
N PHE A 168 -7.93 -3.87 18.50
CA PHE A 168 -6.53 -3.47 18.60
C PHE A 168 -5.80 -4.31 19.67
N ASP A 169 -6.43 -4.60 20.80
CA ASP A 169 -5.87 -5.43 21.88
C ASP A 169 -5.55 -6.86 21.42
N GLU A 170 -6.43 -7.47 20.60
CA GLU A 170 -6.16 -8.79 20.01
C GLU A 170 -4.97 -8.75 19.04
N ILE A 171 -4.86 -7.67 18.25
CA ILE A 171 -3.72 -7.46 17.35
C ILE A 171 -2.42 -7.30 18.15
N LEU A 172 -2.44 -6.56 19.26
CA LEU A 172 -1.27 -6.41 20.15
C LEU A 172 -0.83 -7.75 20.75
N ARG A 173 -1.77 -8.54 21.28
CA ARG A 173 -1.45 -9.90 21.79
C ARG A 173 -0.91 -10.83 20.70
N ALA A 174 -1.51 -10.79 19.50
CA ALA A 174 -1.02 -11.54 18.35
C ALA A 174 0.39 -11.10 17.97
N THR A 175 0.67 -9.80 18.02
CA THR A 175 2.00 -9.23 17.76
C THR A 175 3.03 -9.78 18.72
N GLU A 176 2.79 -9.74 20.03
CA GLU A 176 3.70 -10.31 21.03
C GLU A 176 4.02 -11.78 20.75
N PHE A 177 3.01 -12.57 20.38
CA PHE A 177 3.20 -13.99 20.07
C PHE A 177 4.03 -14.22 18.80
N ILE A 178 3.76 -13.47 17.73
CA ILE A 178 4.48 -13.56 16.46
C ILE A 178 5.93 -13.07 16.63
N ARG A 179 6.14 -12.00 17.40
CA ARG A 179 7.48 -11.47 17.72
C ARG A 179 8.30 -12.47 18.55
N LYS A 180 7.70 -13.16 19.51
CA LYS A 180 8.34 -14.26 20.27
C LYS A 180 8.82 -15.41 19.38
N ALA A 181 8.15 -15.63 18.24
CA ALA A 181 8.57 -16.60 17.22
C ALA A 181 9.65 -16.06 16.25
N GLY A 182 10.17 -14.84 16.46
CA GLY A 182 11.24 -14.25 15.67
C GLY A 182 10.80 -13.60 14.35
N ILE A 183 9.49 -13.54 14.09
CA ILE A 183 8.94 -12.99 12.84
C ILE A 183 8.75 -11.47 13.00
N PRO A 184 9.23 -10.61 12.07
CA PRO A 184 8.98 -9.18 12.15
C PRO A 184 7.49 -8.85 12.02
N VAL A 185 7.04 -7.85 12.77
CA VAL A 185 5.64 -7.38 12.73
C VAL A 185 5.62 -5.88 12.47
N CYS A 186 4.81 -5.47 11.50
CA CYS A 186 4.60 -4.08 11.12
C CYS A 186 3.13 -3.71 11.30
N PHE A 187 2.82 -2.46 11.64
CA PHE A 187 1.45 -1.95 11.64
C PHE A 187 1.22 -1.03 10.44
N ARG A 188 0.00 -1.08 9.93
CA ARG A 188 -0.49 -0.22 8.87
C ARG A 188 -1.72 0.52 9.37
N PHE A 189 -1.51 1.77 9.75
CA PHE A 189 -2.52 2.70 10.20
C PHE A 189 -3.22 3.27 8.97
N GLN A 190 -4.14 2.47 8.44
CA GLN A 190 -4.82 2.74 7.20
C GLN A 190 -6.29 2.27 7.31
N PRO A 191 -7.24 3.21 7.36
CA PRO A 191 -7.06 4.66 7.27
C PRO A 191 -6.81 5.33 8.64
N ILE A 192 -6.22 6.53 8.60
CA ILE A 192 -6.44 7.56 9.63
C ILE A 192 -7.77 8.26 9.31
N ILE A 193 -8.69 8.29 10.26
CA ILE A 193 -9.96 9.02 10.13
C ILE A 193 -9.73 10.48 10.51
N PRO A 194 -10.03 11.46 9.63
CA PRO A 194 -9.90 12.87 9.97
C PRO A 194 -10.74 13.27 11.18
N GLY A 195 -10.17 14.08 12.07
CA GLY A 195 -10.76 14.45 13.37
C GLY A 195 -10.58 13.39 14.46
N HIS A 196 -9.67 12.44 14.25
CA HIS A 196 -9.32 11.38 15.20
C HIS A 196 -7.80 11.12 15.26
N GLU A 197 -7.00 12.04 14.76
CA GLU A 197 -5.54 11.96 14.71
C GLU A 197 -4.91 11.85 16.11
N GLU A 198 -5.55 12.42 17.13
CA GLU A 198 -5.08 12.45 18.51
C GLU A 198 -4.87 11.05 19.11
N PHE A 199 -5.62 10.05 18.63
CA PHE A 199 -5.51 8.67 19.08
C PHE A 199 -4.26 7.95 18.55
N ALA A 200 -3.59 8.50 17.53
CA ALA A 200 -2.43 7.87 16.92
C ALA A 200 -1.27 7.70 17.92
N ALA A 201 -1.04 8.70 18.80
CA ALA A 201 0.07 8.67 19.75
C ALA A 201 -0.03 7.49 20.72
N GLU A 202 -1.18 7.30 21.36
CA GLU A 202 -1.42 6.17 22.28
C GLU A 202 -1.32 4.83 21.53
N MET A 203 -1.86 4.76 20.31
CA MET A 203 -1.77 3.54 19.50
C MET A 203 -0.31 3.18 19.16
N ILE A 204 0.55 4.17 18.87
CA ILE A 204 1.98 3.96 18.61
C ILE A 204 2.70 3.47 19.87
N ASP A 205 2.43 4.07 21.03
CA ASP A 205 3.04 3.65 22.30
C ASP A 205 2.70 2.20 22.64
N ARG A 206 1.43 1.84 22.45
CA ARG A 206 0.97 0.47 22.69
C ARG A 206 1.55 -0.51 21.68
N ALA A 207 1.67 -0.10 20.40
CA ALA A 207 2.35 -0.89 19.37
C ALA A 207 3.83 -1.11 19.71
N SER A 208 4.52 -0.09 20.23
CA SER A 208 5.88 -0.19 20.74
C SER A 208 6.01 -1.25 21.82
N ASN A 209 5.16 -1.20 22.83
CA ASN A 209 5.15 -2.16 23.94
C ASN A 209 4.93 -3.62 23.47
N ALA A 210 4.17 -3.83 22.39
CA ALA A 210 3.97 -5.15 21.80
C ALA A 210 5.15 -5.62 20.92
N GLY A 211 6.11 -4.75 20.61
CA GLY A 211 7.31 -5.05 19.85
C GLY A 211 7.19 -4.88 18.33
N VAL A 212 6.34 -3.96 17.86
CA VAL A 212 6.22 -3.60 16.45
C VAL A 212 7.52 -3.01 15.90
N ASN A 213 7.90 -3.41 14.69
CA ASN A 213 9.16 -3.01 14.04
C ASN A 213 9.01 -1.77 13.12
N HIS A 214 7.84 -1.64 12.50
CA HIS A 214 7.57 -0.55 11.54
C HIS A 214 6.09 -0.15 11.57
N ILE A 215 5.83 1.15 11.40
CA ILE A 215 4.48 1.70 11.27
C ILE A 215 4.40 2.47 9.96
N SER A 216 3.45 2.09 9.12
CA SER A 216 3.07 2.87 7.93
C SER A 216 1.71 3.51 8.15
N ALA A 217 1.50 4.73 7.68
CA ALA A 217 0.22 5.44 7.86
C ALA A 217 -0.28 6.11 6.58
N GLU A 218 -1.59 6.04 6.36
CA GLU A 218 -2.28 6.68 5.23
C GLU A 218 -3.62 7.22 5.70
N TYR A 219 -3.96 8.42 5.26
CA TYR A 219 -5.27 9.01 5.50
C TYR A 219 -6.39 8.29 4.75
N LEU A 220 -7.61 8.39 5.29
CA LEU A 220 -8.80 8.00 4.55
C LEU A 220 -8.87 8.73 3.21
N LYS A 221 -9.02 7.96 2.14
CA LYS A 221 -9.36 8.47 0.81
C LYS A 221 -10.86 8.36 0.64
N VAL A 222 -11.51 9.44 0.19
CA VAL A 222 -12.98 9.49 0.10
C VAL A 222 -13.41 9.32 -1.35
N PRO A 223 -14.04 8.19 -1.73
CA PRO A 223 -14.57 8.04 -3.07
C PRO A 223 -15.57 9.14 -3.44
N ILE A 224 -15.65 9.49 -4.73
CA ILE A 224 -16.62 10.49 -5.22
C ILE A 224 -18.09 10.16 -4.87
N ASP A 225 -18.39 8.88 -4.66
CA ASP A 225 -19.70 8.35 -4.30
C ASP A 225 -19.82 7.97 -2.82
N ALA A 226 -18.89 8.42 -1.96
CA ALA A 226 -18.81 8.07 -0.54
C ALA A 226 -20.08 8.38 0.25
N ASP A 227 -20.78 9.47 -0.07
CA ASP A 227 -22.03 9.86 0.59
C ASP A 227 -23.12 8.79 0.48
N SER A 228 -23.04 7.93 -0.54
CA SER A 228 -23.93 6.78 -0.73
C SER A 228 -23.28 5.43 -0.38
N LYS A 229 -21.98 5.27 -0.63
CA LYS A 229 -21.28 3.98 -0.51
C LYS A 229 -20.70 3.69 0.87
N PHE A 230 -20.28 4.71 1.60
CA PHE A 230 -19.82 4.51 2.97
C PHE A 230 -20.99 4.09 3.85
N ARG A 231 -20.73 3.23 4.82
CA ARG A 231 -21.76 2.86 5.81
C ARG A 231 -22.09 4.07 6.70
N LYS A 232 -23.30 4.09 7.25
CA LYS A 232 -23.82 5.20 8.07
C LYS A 232 -22.81 5.66 9.13
N VAL A 233 -22.24 4.71 9.87
CA VAL A 233 -21.23 4.99 10.91
C VAL A 233 -20.07 5.88 10.42
N LEU A 234 -19.55 5.64 9.21
CA LEU A 234 -18.44 6.42 8.68
C LEU A 234 -18.90 7.76 8.10
N ARG A 235 -20.14 7.84 7.59
CA ARG A 235 -20.72 9.11 7.14
C ARG A 235 -20.96 10.05 8.31
N ASP A 236 -21.45 9.53 9.43
CA ASP A 236 -21.71 10.30 10.65
C ASP A 236 -20.42 10.84 11.28
N LEU A 237 -19.28 10.17 11.04
CA LEU A 237 -17.96 10.62 11.52
C LEU A 237 -17.40 11.80 10.72
N LEU A 238 -17.94 12.10 9.54
CA LEU A 238 -17.40 13.11 8.61
C LEU A 238 -18.49 14.14 8.23
N PRO A 239 -18.85 15.08 9.11
CA PRO A 239 -19.93 16.05 8.86
C PRO A 239 -19.51 17.22 7.94
N PRO A 240 -20.42 17.81 7.13
CA PRO A 240 -21.85 17.51 7.04
C PRO A 240 -22.15 16.22 6.25
N LYS A 241 -21.24 15.81 5.36
CA LYS A 241 -21.17 14.50 4.67
C LYS A 241 -19.71 14.26 4.24
N PRO A 242 -19.27 13.02 3.99
CA PRO A 242 -17.88 12.73 3.63
C PRO A 242 -17.31 13.55 2.48
N VAL A 243 -18.02 13.68 1.35
CA VAL A 243 -17.52 14.44 0.19
C VAL A 243 -17.42 15.93 0.53
N ALA A 244 -18.49 16.51 1.09
CA ALA A 244 -18.51 17.91 1.50
C ALA A 244 -17.44 18.23 2.57
N TYR A 245 -17.20 17.32 3.53
CA TYR A 245 -16.14 17.44 4.53
C TYR A 245 -14.77 17.65 3.89
N TYR A 246 -14.48 16.88 2.82
CA TYR A 246 -13.20 16.92 2.10
C TYR A 246 -13.11 18.14 1.19
N VAL A 247 -14.15 18.45 0.43
CA VAL A 247 -14.19 19.63 -0.46
C VAL A 247 -14.05 20.93 0.33
N ASN A 248 -14.74 21.06 1.47
CA ASN A 248 -14.63 22.24 2.35
C ASN A 248 -13.20 22.42 2.92
N ARG A 249 -12.38 21.37 2.90
CA ARG A 249 -10.96 21.38 3.29
C ARG A 249 -10.02 21.45 2.09
N GLN A 250 -10.51 21.87 0.92
CA GLN A 250 -9.71 22.00 -0.30
C GLN A 250 -9.04 20.70 -0.74
N ALA A 251 -9.69 19.55 -0.49
CA ALA A 251 -9.18 18.27 -0.93
C ALA A 251 -8.95 18.23 -2.44
N SER A 252 -7.87 17.57 -2.85
CA SER A 252 -7.57 17.31 -4.25
C SER A 252 -8.41 16.14 -4.76
N HIS A 253 -8.90 16.25 -6.00
CA HIS A 253 -9.59 15.16 -6.68
C HIS A 253 -8.60 14.32 -7.47
N GLN A 254 -8.34 13.10 -7.02
CA GLN A 254 -7.40 12.15 -7.61
C GLN A 254 -8.14 10.92 -8.14
N GLY A 255 -8.48 10.95 -9.43
CA GLY A 255 -9.14 9.85 -10.11
C GLY A 255 -10.59 9.68 -9.67
N ARG A 256 -10.86 8.76 -8.73
CA ARG A 256 -12.20 8.53 -8.16
C ARG A 256 -12.28 8.88 -6.68
N GLU A 257 -11.26 9.54 -6.14
CA GLU A 257 -11.15 9.82 -4.71
C GLU A 257 -10.78 11.27 -4.45
N TYR A 258 -11.28 11.80 -3.34
CA TYR A 258 -10.82 13.02 -2.71
C TYR A 258 -9.75 12.68 -1.68
N ILE A 259 -8.66 13.44 -1.73
CA ILE A 259 -7.51 13.32 -0.84
C ILE A 259 -7.30 14.65 -0.13
N LEU A 260 -7.21 14.64 1.20
CA LEU A 260 -6.96 15.85 1.97
C LEU A 260 -5.63 16.51 1.54
N PRO A 261 -5.50 17.85 1.65
CA PRO A 261 -4.27 18.54 1.27
C PRO A 261 -3.04 17.93 1.95
N THR A 262 -1.92 17.88 1.22
CA THR A 262 -0.63 17.41 1.74
C THR A 262 -0.24 18.16 3.01
N LYS A 263 -0.43 19.49 3.04
CA LYS A 263 -0.16 20.32 4.22
C LYS A 263 -0.96 19.93 5.46
N TYR A 264 -2.20 19.46 5.30
CA TYR A 264 -3.01 18.96 6.41
C TYR A 264 -2.44 17.64 6.94
N ARG A 265 -2.20 16.68 6.05
CA ARG A 265 -1.77 15.32 6.41
C ARG A 265 -0.35 15.30 6.97
N GLN A 266 0.58 16.05 6.38
CA GLN A 266 2.00 16.01 6.71
C GLN A 266 2.27 16.34 8.19
N HIS A 267 1.53 17.27 8.78
CA HIS A 267 1.71 17.67 10.18
C HIS A 267 1.47 16.47 11.12
N HIS A 268 0.34 15.79 10.95
CA HIS A 268 -0.02 14.64 11.78
C HIS A 268 0.85 13.42 11.50
N LEU A 269 1.15 13.14 10.22
CA LEU A 269 2.03 12.03 9.85
C LEU A 269 3.46 12.23 10.39
N LEU A 270 3.94 13.46 10.43
CA LEU A 270 5.24 13.78 11.04
C LEU A 270 5.22 13.57 12.56
N ALA A 271 4.17 14.00 13.26
CA ALA A 271 4.02 13.75 14.69
C ALA A 271 4.03 12.24 14.98
N MET A 272 3.33 11.45 14.17
CA MET A 272 3.34 9.99 14.25
C MET A 272 4.74 9.42 13.98
N LYS A 273 5.44 9.91 12.95
CA LYS A 273 6.82 9.54 12.67
C LYS A 273 7.74 9.80 13.85
N HIS A 274 7.73 11.00 14.42
CA HIS A 274 8.58 11.33 15.56
C HIS A 274 8.27 10.45 16.77
N ARG A 275 6.98 10.19 17.04
CA ARG A 275 6.58 9.27 18.11
C ARG A 275 7.08 7.85 17.86
N ALA A 276 6.91 7.32 16.65
CA ALA A 276 7.41 5.99 16.28
C ALA A 276 8.94 5.92 16.42
N ASN A 277 9.66 6.88 15.86
CA ASN A 277 11.12 6.94 15.94
C ASN A 277 11.64 7.08 17.37
N SER A 278 10.91 7.78 18.26
CA SER A 278 11.27 7.87 19.70
C SER A 278 11.23 6.52 20.43
N HIS A 279 10.53 5.54 19.85
CA HIS A 279 10.48 4.14 20.30
C HIS A 279 11.39 3.20 19.49
N GLY A 280 12.23 3.75 18.59
CA GLY A 280 13.05 2.95 17.67
C GLY A 280 12.26 2.24 16.57
N ILE A 281 11.01 2.64 16.33
CA ILE A 281 10.14 2.08 15.29
C ILE A 281 10.31 2.91 14.03
N THR A 282 10.59 2.24 12.91
CA THR A 282 10.67 2.90 11.59
C THR A 282 9.28 3.31 11.07
N PHE A 283 9.22 4.33 10.23
CA PHE A 283 7.98 4.93 9.76
C PHE A 283 7.88 5.05 8.23
N GLY A 284 6.72 4.66 7.69
CA GLY A 284 6.37 4.76 6.27
C GLY A 284 5.22 5.73 6.01
N PHE A 285 5.44 6.73 5.17
CA PHE A 285 4.37 7.58 4.65
C PHE A 285 3.67 6.82 3.51
N ALA A 286 2.49 6.26 3.76
CA ALA A 286 1.78 5.42 2.78
C ALA A 286 0.81 6.21 1.88
N ASP A 287 0.59 7.48 2.20
CA ASP A 287 -0.01 8.45 1.30
C ASP A 287 0.84 8.63 0.03
N ASN A 288 0.23 8.45 -1.15
CA ASN A 288 0.96 8.28 -2.42
C ASN A 288 1.93 9.43 -2.71
N ASP A 289 1.51 10.68 -2.48
CA ASP A 289 2.31 11.89 -2.74
C ASP A 289 3.49 12.04 -1.76
N LEU A 290 3.45 11.36 -0.61
CA LEU A 290 4.45 11.44 0.44
C LEU A 290 5.40 10.23 0.49
N LEU A 291 5.31 9.30 -0.47
CA LEU A 291 6.08 8.04 -0.47
C LEU A 291 7.61 8.27 -0.41
N LEU A 292 8.09 9.39 -0.98
CA LEU A 292 9.50 9.77 -1.00
C LEU A 292 10.12 9.89 0.40
N PHE A 293 9.30 10.23 1.41
CA PHE A 293 9.73 10.47 2.80
C PHE A 293 9.69 9.23 3.69
N SER A 294 9.25 8.08 3.16
CA SER A 294 9.24 6.81 3.91
C SER A 294 10.66 6.34 4.23
N GLU A 295 10.89 5.86 5.45
CA GLU A 295 12.16 5.23 5.82
C GLU A 295 12.36 3.90 5.09
N GLY A 296 13.61 3.63 4.68
CA GLY A 296 13.98 2.55 3.79
C GLY A 296 14.13 3.00 2.33
N ASN A 297 14.75 2.13 1.53
CA ASN A 297 15.04 2.33 0.11
C ASN A 297 13.88 1.91 -0.81
N SER A 298 12.88 1.18 -0.27
CA SER A 298 11.68 0.79 -1.01
C SER A 298 10.51 1.76 -0.79
N CYS A 299 9.27 1.26 -0.83
CA CYS A 299 8.07 2.05 -0.55
C CYS A 299 7.74 2.07 0.96
N CYS A 300 6.53 2.52 1.30
CA CYS A 300 6.03 2.63 2.67
C CYS A 300 5.89 1.29 3.43
N SER A 301 6.26 0.16 2.84
CA SER A 301 6.06 -1.16 3.42
C SER A 301 7.28 -1.71 4.14
N ALA A 302 8.43 -1.04 4.19
CA ALA A 302 9.64 -1.57 4.82
C ALA A 302 10.09 -2.94 4.27
N SER A 303 9.76 -3.23 3.00
CA SER A 303 10.08 -4.52 2.37
C SER A 303 11.58 -4.78 2.38
N ASP A 304 12.38 -3.75 2.10
CA ASP A 304 13.84 -3.79 2.07
C ASP A 304 14.49 -3.83 3.47
N LEU A 305 13.73 -3.50 4.53
CA LEU A 305 14.24 -3.53 5.90
C LEU A 305 14.13 -4.92 6.54
N TYR A 306 13.12 -5.71 6.15
CA TYR A 306 12.79 -6.96 6.84
C TYR A 306 12.79 -8.20 5.95
N LEU A 307 12.67 -8.08 4.63
CA LEU A 307 12.75 -9.21 3.72
C LEU A 307 14.20 -9.44 3.28
N LYS A 308 14.64 -10.70 3.36
CA LYS A 308 16.00 -11.10 3.00
C LYS A 308 16.05 -11.46 1.52
N GLU A 309 17.16 -11.17 0.83
CA GLU A 309 17.35 -11.54 -0.59
C GLU A 309 16.18 -11.11 -1.51
N ALA A 310 15.47 -10.05 -1.15
CA ALA A 310 14.34 -9.55 -1.88
C ALA A 310 14.80 -8.43 -2.80
N ASN A 311 14.53 -8.54 -4.09
CA ASN A 311 14.80 -7.43 -5.00
C ASN A 311 13.61 -6.48 -5.01
N MET A 312 13.87 -5.19 -4.87
CA MET A 312 12.83 -4.19 -4.99
C MET A 312 12.64 -3.85 -6.47
N PHE A 313 11.39 -3.63 -6.90
CA PHE A 313 11.16 -3.12 -8.24
C PHE A 313 11.57 -1.65 -8.26
N SER A 314 12.67 -1.34 -8.95
CA SER A 314 13.34 -0.04 -8.92
C SER A 314 13.08 0.83 -10.15
N ALA A 315 12.60 0.24 -11.25
CA ALA A 315 12.19 0.98 -12.45
C ALA A 315 10.85 1.70 -12.25
N ASN A 316 10.80 2.61 -11.26
CA ASN A 316 9.63 3.36 -10.86
C ASN A 316 10.05 4.75 -10.34
N ILE A 317 9.11 5.70 -10.33
CA ILE A 317 9.39 7.13 -10.08
C ILE A 317 9.93 7.36 -8.66
N VAL A 318 9.33 6.74 -7.65
CA VAL A 318 9.67 6.99 -6.24
C VAL A 318 11.05 6.43 -5.89
N THR A 319 11.35 5.20 -6.33
CA THR A 319 12.66 4.59 -6.04
C THR A 319 13.80 5.36 -6.71
N MET A 320 13.58 5.85 -7.93
CA MET A 320 14.55 6.72 -8.60
C MET A 320 14.71 8.05 -7.84
N ALA A 321 13.61 8.73 -7.51
CA ALA A 321 13.67 10.00 -6.78
C ALA A 321 14.34 9.88 -5.39
N LYS A 322 14.20 8.73 -4.71
CA LYS A 322 14.89 8.45 -3.43
C LYS A 322 16.42 8.40 -3.54
N ARG A 323 16.97 8.16 -4.74
CA ARG A 323 18.42 8.11 -4.97
C ARG A 323 19.03 9.48 -5.27
N MET A 324 18.18 10.46 -5.58
CA MET A 324 18.61 11.79 -5.99
C MET A 324 18.79 12.68 -4.76
N GLN A 325 19.87 13.44 -4.75
CA GLN A 325 20.12 14.49 -3.77
C GLN A 325 19.27 15.73 -4.08
N ILE A 326 18.99 16.52 -3.05
CA ILE A 326 18.34 17.82 -3.21
C ILE A 326 19.18 18.69 -4.16
N GLY A 327 18.55 19.20 -5.21
CA GLY A 327 19.19 20.01 -6.24
C GLY A 327 19.50 19.23 -7.52
N GLU A 328 19.54 17.89 -7.48
CA GLU A 328 19.81 17.07 -8.66
C GLU A 328 18.62 17.03 -9.61
N LEU A 329 18.95 16.96 -10.90
CA LEU A 329 17.98 16.71 -11.96
C LEU A 329 17.68 15.22 -12.01
N ILE A 330 16.46 14.92 -12.39
CA ILE A 330 15.91 13.58 -12.50
C ILE A 330 15.44 13.44 -13.94
N SER A 331 15.97 12.45 -14.64
CA SER A 331 15.63 12.14 -16.03
C SER A 331 14.91 10.79 -16.11
N LEU A 332 14.11 10.58 -17.17
CA LEU A 332 13.55 9.26 -17.43
C LEU A 332 14.67 8.25 -17.78
N ASP A 333 15.75 8.74 -18.40
CA ASP A 333 16.89 7.92 -18.84
C ASP A 333 17.61 7.24 -17.66
N ASP A 334 17.55 7.82 -16.46
CA ASP A 334 18.06 7.21 -15.22
C ASP A 334 17.46 5.82 -14.95
N LEU A 335 16.24 5.57 -15.45
CA LEU A 335 15.54 4.29 -15.33
C LEU A 335 15.98 3.25 -16.38
N ARG A 336 16.74 3.63 -17.42
CA ARG A 336 17.24 2.65 -18.42
C ARG A 336 18.28 1.70 -17.85
N SER A 337 18.99 2.12 -16.80
CA SER A 337 19.92 1.26 -16.06
C SER A 337 19.20 0.19 -15.23
N GLU A 338 17.92 0.40 -14.96
CA GLU A 338 17.11 -0.50 -14.16
C GLU A 338 16.51 -1.64 -14.98
N TRP A 339 16.26 -2.75 -14.31
CA TRP A 339 15.53 -3.82 -14.97
C TRP A 339 14.06 -3.45 -15.17
N ILE A 340 13.59 -3.69 -16.40
CA ILE A 340 12.19 -3.56 -16.81
C ILE A 340 11.68 -4.90 -17.38
N PRO A 341 10.38 -5.20 -17.20
CA PRO A 341 9.79 -6.42 -17.77
C PRO A 341 9.79 -6.38 -19.30
N LYS A 342 10.18 -7.50 -19.92
CA LYS A 342 10.19 -7.66 -21.38
C LYS A 342 8.81 -8.03 -21.91
N HIS A 343 8.05 -8.82 -21.16
CA HIS A 343 6.69 -9.18 -21.56
C HIS A 343 5.72 -8.03 -21.28
N PRO A 344 4.65 -7.90 -22.09
CA PRO A 344 3.64 -6.87 -21.90
C PRO A 344 2.97 -6.92 -20.53
N ILE A 345 3.00 -5.81 -19.80
CA ILE A 345 2.35 -5.63 -18.50
C ILE A 345 0.92 -5.09 -18.63
N SER A 346 0.54 -4.50 -19.76
CA SER A 346 -0.78 -3.90 -19.95
C SER A 346 -1.92 -4.93 -19.86
N SER A 347 -1.60 -6.20 -20.13
CA SER A 347 -2.49 -7.33 -19.92
C SER A 347 -2.74 -7.67 -18.44
N GLN A 348 -1.90 -7.17 -17.53
CA GLN A 348 -1.87 -7.53 -16.10
C GLN A 348 -2.33 -6.40 -15.17
N LEU A 349 -2.28 -5.15 -15.61
CA LEU A 349 -2.62 -3.98 -14.80
C LEU A 349 -4.11 -3.62 -14.88
N ASN A 350 -4.52 -2.74 -15.81
CA ASN A 350 -5.92 -2.36 -16.03
C ASN A 350 -6.12 -1.84 -17.48
N SER A 351 -7.37 -1.60 -17.90
CA SER A 351 -7.66 -1.11 -19.26
C SER A 351 -6.97 0.23 -19.56
N THR A 352 -6.85 1.12 -18.57
CA THR A 352 -6.17 2.42 -18.69
C THR A 352 -4.65 2.32 -18.79
N SER A 353 -4.07 1.15 -18.54
CA SER A 353 -2.63 0.89 -18.70
C SER A 353 -2.23 0.45 -20.10
N ARG A 354 -3.19 0.20 -21.00
CA ARG A 354 -2.91 -0.20 -22.38
C ARG A 354 -2.37 0.97 -23.18
N ILE A 355 -1.25 0.73 -23.85
CA ILE A 355 -0.61 1.66 -24.78
C ILE A 355 -0.93 1.24 -26.20
N ASN A 356 -1.05 2.22 -27.10
CA ASN A 356 -1.16 1.93 -28.53
C ASN A 356 0.12 1.21 -28.99
N LYS A 357 -0.02 0.06 -29.67
CA LYS A 357 1.12 -0.70 -30.20
C LYS A 357 2.00 0.14 -31.12
N SER A 358 1.46 1.15 -31.80
CA SER A 358 2.26 2.05 -32.64
C SER A 358 3.27 2.90 -31.86
N LEU A 359 3.05 3.11 -30.56
CA LEU A 359 3.99 3.82 -29.67
C LEU A 359 5.07 2.87 -29.13
N ILE A 360 4.79 1.56 -29.12
CA ILE A 360 5.73 0.53 -28.68
C ILE A 360 6.62 0.20 -29.89
N GLY A 361 7.65 1.04 -30.09
CA GLY A 361 8.67 0.84 -31.11
C GLY A 361 9.60 -0.32 -30.77
N SER A 362 10.91 -0.05 -30.66
CA SER A 362 11.89 -1.03 -30.16
C SER A 362 11.95 -1.13 -28.63
N ASP A 363 11.40 -0.15 -27.91
CA ASP A 363 11.40 -0.12 -26.45
C ASP A 363 10.39 -1.10 -25.84
N ALA A 364 10.68 -1.54 -24.61
CA ALA A 364 9.74 -2.36 -23.85
C ALA A 364 8.48 -1.55 -23.48
N GLU A 365 7.32 -2.20 -23.46
CA GLU A 365 6.02 -1.56 -23.16
C GLU A 365 6.06 -0.75 -21.85
N TRP A 366 6.78 -1.24 -20.84
CA TRP A 366 6.88 -0.53 -19.56
C TRP A 366 7.59 0.82 -19.65
N TYR A 367 8.63 0.92 -20.47
CA TYR A 367 9.37 2.18 -20.61
C TYR A 367 8.48 3.25 -21.27
N VAL A 368 7.80 2.88 -22.36
CA VAL A 368 6.81 3.75 -23.02
C VAL A 368 5.67 4.13 -22.07
N TYR A 369 5.24 3.20 -21.20
CA TYR A 369 4.22 3.52 -20.19
C TYR A 369 4.69 4.59 -19.21
N LEU A 370 5.93 4.46 -18.73
CA LEU A 370 6.52 5.42 -17.82
C LEU A 370 6.73 6.76 -18.49
N GLU A 371 7.17 6.80 -19.76
CA GLU A 371 7.29 8.04 -20.52
C GLU A 371 5.96 8.80 -20.61
N GLU A 372 4.86 8.10 -20.90
CA GLU A 372 3.52 8.70 -20.95
C GLU A 372 3.06 9.26 -19.59
N LEU A 373 3.41 8.58 -18.48
CA LEU A 373 3.17 9.10 -17.14
C LEU A 373 4.09 10.28 -16.83
N TRP A 374 5.36 10.20 -17.24
CA TRP A 374 6.41 11.18 -17.02
C TRP A 374 5.98 12.54 -17.54
N GLU A 375 5.52 12.55 -18.78
CA GLU A 375 5.08 13.76 -19.49
C GLU A 375 3.67 14.21 -19.10
N GLY A 376 3.01 13.51 -18.16
CA GLY A 376 1.66 13.82 -17.71
C GLY A 376 0.58 13.57 -18.77
N ARG A 377 0.92 12.88 -19.86
CA ARG A 377 -0.02 12.49 -20.93
C ARG A 377 -0.97 11.37 -20.48
N ARG A 378 -0.58 10.63 -19.43
CA ARG A 378 -1.36 9.54 -18.85
C ARG A 378 -1.35 9.58 -17.34
N GLY A 379 -2.48 9.19 -16.73
CA GLY A 379 -2.59 9.03 -15.29
C GLY A 379 -2.37 10.33 -14.51
N LEU A 380 -2.15 10.21 -13.21
CA LEU A 380 -1.94 11.34 -12.30
C LEU A 380 -0.50 11.41 -11.77
N TYR A 381 0.25 10.32 -11.90
CA TYR A 381 1.48 10.09 -11.17
C TYR A 381 2.71 10.44 -12.02
N SER A 382 2.75 11.65 -12.58
CA SER A 382 4.00 12.20 -13.11
C SER A 382 4.98 12.47 -11.96
N PRO A 383 6.28 12.70 -12.18
CA PRO A 383 7.20 12.93 -11.08
C PRO A 383 6.81 14.11 -10.18
N ALA A 384 6.28 15.20 -10.74
CA ALA A 384 5.80 16.36 -9.97
C ALA A 384 4.55 16.08 -9.10
N PHE A 385 3.92 14.91 -9.20
CA PHE A 385 2.87 14.49 -8.27
C PHE A 385 3.42 14.27 -6.85
N PHE A 386 4.66 13.81 -6.75
CA PHE A 386 5.27 13.43 -5.48
C PHE A 386 5.88 14.67 -4.82
N GLU A 387 5.52 14.89 -3.56
CA GLU A 387 6.04 15.98 -2.74
C GLU A 387 7.58 15.89 -2.70
N GLY A 388 8.24 17.02 -2.93
CA GLY A 388 9.70 17.10 -3.04
C GLY A 388 10.26 16.94 -4.44
N ILE A 389 9.42 16.81 -5.47
CA ILE A 389 9.82 16.81 -6.87
C ILE A 389 9.09 17.95 -7.60
N THR A 390 9.81 18.74 -8.39
CA THR A 390 9.23 19.75 -9.28
C THR A 390 9.65 19.53 -10.73
N LYS A 391 8.83 19.97 -11.68
CA LYS A 391 9.22 20.02 -13.09
C LYS A 391 10.25 21.14 -13.27
N SER A 392 11.32 20.88 -14.01
CA SER A 392 12.30 21.89 -14.40
C SER A 392 11.94 22.50 -15.78
N ASP A 393 12.58 23.61 -16.12
CA ASP A 393 12.45 24.23 -17.45
C ASP A 393 13.33 23.56 -18.52
N ALA A 394 14.11 22.54 -18.14
CA ALA A 394 15.02 21.84 -19.04
C ALA A 394 14.41 20.54 -19.56
N THR A 395 14.91 20.10 -20.71
CA THR A 395 14.63 18.79 -21.31
C THR A 395 15.91 18.01 -21.53
N ASP A 396 15.81 16.69 -21.61
CA ASP A 396 16.93 15.84 -22.03
C ASP A 396 17.16 15.90 -23.56
N ASN A 397 18.10 15.10 -24.04
CA ASN A 397 18.45 14.99 -25.46
C ASN A 397 17.33 14.39 -26.34
N GLN A 398 16.34 13.74 -25.74
CA GLN A 398 15.16 13.17 -26.39
C GLN A 398 13.97 14.15 -26.33
N GLY A 399 14.13 15.32 -25.70
CA GLY A 399 13.08 16.32 -25.53
C GLY A 399 12.10 16.01 -24.40
N LEU A 400 12.40 15.04 -23.53
CA LEU A 400 11.58 14.72 -22.37
C LEU A 400 11.89 15.70 -21.23
N ALA A 401 10.87 16.04 -20.43
CA ALA A 401 11.05 16.98 -19.33
C ALA A 401 12.01 16.43 -18.28
N LEU A 402 12.93 17.27 -17.82
CA LEU A 402 13.71 16.99 -16.62
C LEU A 402 12.95 17.45 -15.39
N TYR A 403 13.01 16.66 -14.33
CA TYR A 403 12.48 17.00 -13.01
C TYR A 403 13.62 17.32 -12.06
N LYS A 404 13.32 17.89 -10.91
CA LYS A 404 14.34 18.26 -9.92
C LYS A 404 13.89 17.85 -8.54
N ARG A 405 14.78 17.22 -7.77
CA ARG A 405 14.57 17.00 -6.33
C ARG A 405 14.74 18.34 -5.62
N ILE A 406 13.71 18.79 -4.92
CA ILE A 406 13.73 20.07 -4.20
C ILE A 406 13.57 19.86 -2.71
N ARG A 407 14.14 20.75 -1.89
CA ARG A 407 13.92 20.74 -0.45
C ARG A 407 12.50 21.21 -0.14
N THR A 408 11.78 20.47 0.69
CA THR A 408 10.45 20.87 1.18
C THR A 408 10.45 21.18 2.66
N ASP A 409 9.35 21.74 3.16
CA ASP A 409 9.12 21.89 4.59
C ASP A 409 9.17 20.55 5.32
N LEU A 410 8.69 19.48 4.67
CA LEU A 410 8.71 18.14 5.24
C LEU A 410 10.15 17.60 5.36
N ASP A 411 11.03 17.88 4.39
CA ASP A 411 12.46 17.56 4.50
C ASP A 411 13.09 18.26 5.72
N ILE A 412 12.82 19.56 5.89
CA ILE A 412 13.34 20.36 7.00
C ILE A 412 12.83 19.81 8.33
N ALA A 413 11.54 19.53 8.41
CA ALA A 413 10.89 19.02 9.60
C ALA A 413 11.41 17.64 10.03
N ILE A 414 11.60 16.72 9.07
CA ILE A 414 12.18 15.41 9.34
C ILE A 414 13.62 15.55 9.85
N ALA A 415 14.42 16.45 9.27
CA ALA A 415 15.80 16.67 9.69
C ALA A 415 15.91 17.29 11.10
N ALA A 416 14.97 18.15 11.49
CA ALA A 416 15.03 18.88 12.75
C ALA A 416 14.74 18.03 14.00
N GLN A 417 14.13 16.85 13.88
CA GLN A 417 13.54 16.09 15.01
C GLN A 417 12.57 16.92 15.90
N MET A 418 12.12 18.08 15.43
CA MET A 418 11.24 19.01 16.17
C MET A 418 9.80 18.89 15.66
N PRO A 419 8.78 19.12 16.51
CA PRO A 419 7.40 19.22 16.05
C PRO A 419 7.26 20.40 15.07
N TYR A 420 7.02 20.10 13.79
CA TYR A 420 6.72 21.09 12.77
C TYR A 420 5.32 21.67 12.99
N HIS A 421 5.27 22.99 13.22
CA HIS A 421 4.05 23.76 13.38
C HIS A 421 3.80 24.62 12.13
N PRO A 422 3.02 24.16 11.15
CA PRO A 422 2.54 25.03 10.09
C PRO A 422 1.29 25.80 10.57
N THR A 423 1.15 27.06 10.15
CA THR A 423 -0.07 27.84 10.29
C THR A 423 -1.17 27.25 9.40
N VAL A 424 -2.01 26.38 9.95
CA VAL A 424 -3.24 25.90 9.27
C VAL A 424 -4.34 26.94 9.52
N PRO A 425 -5.09 27.40 8.51
CA PRO A 425 -6.26 28.23 8.75
C PRO A 425 -7.27 27.40 9.55
N GLU A 426 -7.58 27.82 10.77
CA GLU A 426 -8.67 27.24 11.55
C GLU A 426 -9.94 27.26 10.71
N ALA A 427 -10.46 26.07 10.38
CA ALA A 427 -11.82 25.97 9.89
C ALA A 427 -12.70 26.43 11.05
N LYS A 428 -13.25 27.65 10.93
CA LYS A 428 -14.20 28.21 11.91
C LYS A 428 -15.24 27.14 12.22
N SER A 429 -15.17 26.63 13.44
CA SER A 429 -16.22 25.82 14.04
C SER A 429 -17.50 26.64 13.97
N ALA A 430 -18.40 26.29 13.05
CA ALA A 430 -19.77 26.75 13.14
C ALA A 430 -20.37 26.03 14.34
N ALA A 431 -20.48 26.75 15.45
CA ALA A 431 -21.26 26.33 16.60
C ALA A 431 -22.67 25.94 16.10
N LEU A 432 -23.01 24.67 16.29
CA LEU A 432 -24.39 24.22 16.26
C LEU A 432 -25.06 24.82 17.50
N GLU A 433 -25.70 25.97 17.35
CA GLU A 433 -26.67 26.48 18.31
C GLU A 433 -28.05 25.87 17.99
N THR A 434 -28.59 25.21 19.02
CA THR A 434 -29.95 24.69 19.26
C THR A 434 -30.45 23.53 18.42
#